data_AF-A0A3D0SZ90-F1
#
_entry.id   AF-A0A3D0SZ90-F1
#
_cell.length_a   1.000
_cell.length_b   1.000
_cell.length_c   1.000
_cell.angle_alpha   90.00
_cell.angle_beta   90.00
_cell.angle_gamma   90.00
#
_symmetry.space_group_name_H-M   'P 1'
#
loop_
_entity.id
_entity.type
_entity.pdbx_description
1 polymer ?
#
loop_
_entity_poly.entity_id
_entity_poly.type
_entity_poly.pdbx_seq_one_letter_code
_entity_poly.pdbx_strand_id
1 'polypeptide(L)'
;TDINFQRVPTVDTSNPFAARDIPNLDESFVVIRFKEPRKTQPDFTYLLHMIHDSFMSRRNTIVVPGGKMGFAMELILQPLIEQLIRREY
;
A
#
# COMPACT_ATOMS: atom_id res chain seq x y z
N THR A 1 -8.34 -6.47 9.35
CA THR A 1 -8.11 -5.06 8.95
C THR A 1 -8.88 -4.76 7.68
N ASP A 2 -9.42 -3.56 7.57
CA ASP A 2 -10.15 -3.10 6.37
C ASP A 2 -9.21 -2.79 5.21
N ILE A 3 -8.01 -2.30 5.52
CA ILE A 3 -6.92 -2.07 4.58
C ILE A 3 -5.66 -2.71 5.14
N ASN A 4 -5.01 -3.55 4.35
CA ASN A 4 -3.72 -4.16 4.72
C ASN A 4 -2.61 -3.52 3.90
N PHE A 5 -1.53 -3.10 4.56
CA PHE A 5 -0.27 -2.70 3.93
C PHE A 5 0.76 -3.79 4.23
N GLN A 6 1.12 -4.57 3.22
CA GLN A 6 2.10 -5.64 3.37
C GLN A 6 3.36 -5.31 2.59
N ARG A 7 4.47 -5.10 3.30
CA ARG A 7 5.77 -4.93 2.67
C ARG A 7 6.32 -6.29 2.24
N VAL A 8 6.82 -6.36 1.01
CA VAL A 8 7.36 -7.56 0.37
C VAL A 8 8.75 -7.23 -0.19
N PRO A 9 9.84 -7.76 0.39
CA PRO A 9 11.18 -7.60 -0.15
C PRO A 9 11.30 -8.19 -1.55
N THR A 10 12.05 -7.52 -2.42
CA THR A 10 12.40 -8.01 -3.77
C THR A 10 13.84 -8.51 -3.86
N VAL A 11 14.54 -8.54 -2.74
CA VAL A 11 15.88 -9.12 -2.58
C VAL A 11 15.79 -10.53 -1.99
N ASP A 12 16.89 -11.27 -2.01
CA ASP A 12 16.91 -12.63 -1.46
C ASP A 12 16.70 -12.62 0.06
N THR A 13 15.52 -13.08 0.48
CA THR A 13 15.16 -13.32 1.89
C THR A 13 14.84 -14.79 2.14
N SER A 14 15.41 -15.71 1.35
CA SER A 14 15.16 -17.15 1.46
C SER A 14 15.66 -17.74 2.80
N ASN A 15 16.75 -17.19 3.35
CA ASN A 15 17.24 -17.50 4.69
C ASN A 15 17.30 -16.24 5.58
N PRO A 16 16.24 -15.97 6.36
CA PRO A 16 16.19 -14.78 7.22
C PRO A 16 17.19 -14.82 8.38
N PHE A 17 17.75 -15.98 8.74
CA PHE A 17 18.73 -16.12 9.83
C PHE A 17 20.17 -15.81 9.38
N ALA A 18 20.43 -15.80 8.07
CA ALA A 18 21.73 -15.47 7.50
C ALA A 18 21.76 -14.06 6.88
N ALA A 19 20.63 -13.34 6.89
CA ALA A 19 20.54 -11.98 6.36
C ALA A 19 21.46 -11.04 7.15
N ARG A 20 22.31 -10.31 6.43
CA ARG A 20 23.23 -9.32 7.04
C ARG A 20 22.50 -8.02 7.35
N ASP A 21 21.65 -7.59 6.43
CA ASP A 21 20.96 -6.31 6.48
C ASP A 21 19.46 -6.52 6.28
N ILE A 22 18.68 -5.63 6.91
CA ILE A 22 17.23 -5.56 6.64
C ILE A 22 17.06 -4.92 5.27
N PRO A 23 16.26 -5.50 4.35
CA PRO A 23 15.99 -4.87 3.07
C PRO A 23 15.56 -3.43 3.28
N ASN A 24 16.01 -2.53 2.42
CA ASN A 24 15.59 -1.13 2.49
C ASN A 24 14.22 -0.94 1.78
N LEU A 25 13.68 0.27 1.80
CA LEU A 25 12.38 0.55 1.19
C LEU A 25 12.39 0.39 -0.34
N ASP A 26 13.48 0.77 -1.00
CA ASP A 26 13.65 0.66 -2.45
C ASP A 26 13.86 -0.79 -2.92
N GLU A 27 14.27 -1.67 -2.02
CA GLU A 27 14.38 -3.12 -2.18
C GLU A 27 13.08 -3.87 -1.85
N SER A 28 11.95 -3.16 -1.87
CA SER A 28 10.66 -3.75 -1.54
C SER A 28 9.51 -3.12 -2.31
N PHE A 29 8.44 -3.89 -2.44
CA PHE A 29 7.11 -3.37 -2.76
C PHE A 29 6.22 -3.38 -1.53
N VAL A 30 5.13 -2.62 -1.58
CA VAL A 30 4.04 -2.70 -0.62
C VAL A 30 2.77 -3.10 -1.35
N VAL A 31 2.20 -4.22 -0.94
CA VAL A 31 0.91 -4.73 -1.40
C VAL A 31 -0.18 -4.16 -0.52
N ILE A 32 -1.04 -3.33 -1.11
CA ILE A 32 -2.13 -2.65 -0.40
C ILE A 32 -3.45 -3.28 -0.79
N ARG A 33 -4.04 -4.03 0.13
CA ARG A 33 -5.29 -4.78 -0.10
C ARG A 33 -6.45 -4.12 0.65
N PHE A 34 -7.50 -3.81 -0.09
CA PHE A 34 -8.78 -3.34 0.44
C PHE A 34 -9.73 -4.52 0.63
N LYS A 35 -10.19 -4.76 1.86
CA LYS A 35 -11.11 -5.88 2.18
C LYS A 35 -12.46 -5.69 1.49
N GLU A 36 -13.05 -4.50 1.64
CA GLU A 36 -14.36 -4.13 1.08
C GLU A 36 -14.22 -2.79 0.33
N PRO A 37 -13.83 -2.81 -0.96
CA PRO A 37 -13.65 -1.59 -1.77
C PRO A 37 -14.91 -0.74 -1.87
N ARG A 38 -16.10 -1.32 -1.69
CA ARG A 38 -17.36 -0.56 -1.67
C ARG A 38 -17.48 0.38 -0.46
N LYS A 39 -16.85 0.04 0.66
CA LYS A 39 -16.87 0.86 1.88
C LYS A 39 -15.79 1.94 1.85
N THR A 40 -14.59 1.57 1.39
CA THR A 40 -13.43 2.48 1.33
C THR A 40 -13.38 3.32 0.06
N GLN A 41 -14.12 2.92 -0.98
CA GLN A 41 -14.25 3.58 -2.28
C GLN A 41 -12.90 4.10 -2.84
N PRO A 42 -11.85 3.26 -2.92
CA PRO A 42 -10.56 3.71 -3.41
C PRO A 42 -10.65 4.05 -4.91
N ASP A 43 -10.21 5.24 -5.29
CA ASP A 43 -10.03 5.61 -6.69
C ASP A 43 -8.69 5.06 -7.20
N PHE A 44 -8.72 3.83 -7.72
CA PHE A 44 -7.51 3.18 -8.25
C PHE A 44 -6.91 3.91 -9.45
N THR A 45 -7.73 4.58 -10.27
CA THR A 45 -7.23 5.36 -11.40
C THR A 45 -6.39 6.52 -10.90
N TYR A 46 -6.92 7.28 -9.94
CA TYR A 46 -6.19 8.36 -9.28
C TYR A 46 -4.91 7.86 -8.60
N LEU A 47 -5.00 6.77 -7.82
CA LEU A 47 -3.84 6.22 -7.11
C LEU A 47 -2.73 5.77 -8.09
N LEU A 48 -3.07 5.14 -9.21
CA LEU A 48 -2.12 4.74 -10.24
C LEU A 48 -1.45 5.93 -10.93
N HIS A 49 -2.19 7.02 -11.17
CA HIS A 49 -1.63 8.24 -11.75
C HIS A 49 -0.70 8.98 -10.79
N MET A 50 -1.05 9.02 -9.51
CA MET A 50 -0.27 9.75 -8.50
C MET A 50 0.98 8.97 -8.07
N ILE A 51 0.85 7.65 -7.91
CA ILE A 51 1.93 6.81 -7.41
C ILE A 51 2.64 6.18 -8.60
N HIS A 52 3.68 6.85 -9.10
CA HIS A 52 4.46 6.34 -10.22
C HIS A 52 4.99 4.92 -9.95
N ASP A 53 5.08 4.09 -10.99
CA ASP A 53 5.45 2.66 -10.94
C ASP A 53 4.54 1.77 -10.08
N SER A 54 3.36 2.26 -9.67
CA SER A 54 2.36 1.40 -9.07
C SER A 54 1.56 0.64 -10.13
N PHE A 55 1.02 -0.52 -9.75
CA PHE A 55 0.20 -1.34 -10.63
C PHE A 55 -0.83 -2.15 -9.85
N MET A 56 -1.87 -2.61 -10.54
CA MET A 56 -2.91 -3.45 -9.94
C MET A 56 -2.54 -4.93 -10.04
N SER A 57 -2.45 -5.62 -8.90
CA SER A 57 -2.25 -7.08 -8.87
C SER A 57 -3.57 -7.85 -8.84
N ARG A 58 -4.62 -7.24 -8.27
CA ARG A 58 -6.01 -7.73 -8.20
C ARG A 58 -6.97 -6.54 -8.25
N ARG A 59 -8.26 -6.80 -8.50
CA ARG A 59 -9.32 -5.76 -8.56
C ARG A 59 -9.41 -4.89 -7.31
N ASN A 60 -9.01 -5.41 -6.16
CA ASN A 60 -9.05 -4.73 -4.87
C ASN A 60 -7.64 -4.56 -4.25
N THR A 61 -6.59 -4.62 -5.07
CA THR A 61 -5.20 -4.60 -4.56
C THR A 61 -4.30 -3.85 -5.52
N ILE A 62 -3.67 -2.81 -4.99
CA ILE A 62 -2.61 -2.05 -5.66
C ILE A 62 -1.26 -2.43 -5.05
N VAL A 63 -0.23 -2.50 -5.89
CA VAL A 63 1.16 -2.70 -5.48
C VAL A 63 1.90 -1.40 -5.75
N VAL A 64 2.63 -0.91 -4.75
CA VAL A 64 3.36 0.36 -4.82
C VAL A 64 4.84 0.13 -4.47
N PRO A 65 5.79 0.89 -5.05
CA PRO A 65 7.19 0.85 -4.62
C PRO A 65 7.32 1.17 -3.13
N GLY A 66 8.18 0.47 -2.41
CA GLY A 66 8.32 0.61 -0.96
C GLY A 66 8.77 2.02 -0.54
N GLY A 67 9.64 2.66 -1.31
CA GLY A 67 10.02 4.07 -1.11
C GLY A 67 8.84 5.05 -1.19
N LYS A 68 7.73 4.67 -1.84
CA LYS A 68 6.51 5.49 -1.99
C LYS A 68 5.41 5.12 -0.99
N MET A 69 5.70 4.25 -0.02
CA MET A 69 4.70 3.78 0.96
C MET A 69 4.05 4.93 1.75
N GLY A 70 4.84 5.88 2.25
CA GLY A 70 4.31 7.01 3.03
C GLY A 70 3.32 7.85 2.23
N PHE A 71 3.68 8.16 0.98
CA PHE A 71 2.80 8.89 0.06
C PHE A 71 1.52 8.10 -0.28
N ALA A 72 1.64 6.79 -0.50
CA ALA A 72 0.48 5.93 -0.70
C ALA A 72 -0.44 5.90 0.53
N MET A 73 0.12 5.87 1.74
CA MET A 73 -0.65 5.93 2.98
C MET A 73 -1.40 7.25 3.12
N GLU A 74 -0.76 8.37 2.80
CA GLU A 74 -1.40 9.69 2.83
C GLU A 74 -2.62 9.74 1.91
N LEU A 75 -2.44 9.42 0.62
CA LEU A 75 -3.52 9.44 -0.37
C LEU A 75 -4.69 8.53 -0.01
N ILE A 76 -4.41 7.38 0.63
CA ILE A 76 -5.43 6.37 0.95
C ILE A 76 -6.12 6.67 2.29
N LEU A 77 -5.36 7.03 3.32
CA LEU A 77 -5.88 7.11 4.69
C LEU A 77 -6.39 8.50 5.04
N GLN A 78 -5.82 9.57 4.48
CA GLN A 78 -6.27 10.94 4.77
C GLN A 78 -7.79 11.14 4.56
N PRO A 79 -8.38 10.80 3.39
CA PRO A 79 -9.82 11.00 3.20
C PRO A 79 -10.66 10.15 4.17
N LEU A 80 -10.20 8.95 4.53
CA LEU A 80 -10.89 8.08 5.49
C LEU A 80 -10.85 8.67 6.91
N ILE A 81 -9.72 9.26 7.30
CA ILE A 81 -9.57 9.93 8.59
C ILE A 81 -10.44 11.20 8.64
N GLU A 82 -10.53 11.95 7.54
CA GLU A 82 -11.41 13.11 7.46
C GLU A 82 -12.89 12.74 7.62
N GLN A 83 -13.34 11.66 6.96
CA GLN A 83 -14.70 11.11 7.13
C GLN A 83 -14.97 10.66 8.57
N LEU A 84 -13.99 10.00 9.20
CA LEU A 84 -14.00 9.60 10.61
C LEU A 84 -14.23 10.79 11.55
N ILE A 85 -13.47 11.86 11.36
CA ILE A 85 -13.56 13.08 12.18
C ILE A 85 -14.92 13.75 12.00
N ARG A 86 -15.44 13.79 10.77
CA ARG A 86 -16.76 14.36 10.44
C ARG A 86 -17.93 13.49 10.91
N ARG A 87 -17.69 12.23 11.29
CA ARG A 87 -18.70 11.21 11.63
C ARG A 87 -19.65 10.90 10.47
N GLU A 88 -19.16 11.02 9.24
CA GLU A 88 -19.89 10.75 8.00
C GLU A 88 -19.70 9.28 7.56
N TYR A 89 -20.30 8.35 8.31
CA TYR A 89 -20.20 6.90 8.06
C TYR A 89 -21.41 6.30 7.36
#